data_AF-A0A0C9RX36-F1
#
_entry.id   AF-A0A0C9RX36-F1
#
_cell.length_a   1.000
_cell.length_b   1.000
_cell.length_c   1.000
_cell.angle_alpha   90.00
_cell.angle_beta   90.00
_cell.angle_gamma   90.00
#
_symmetry.space_group_name_H-M   'P 1'
#
loop_
_entity.id
_entity.type
_entity.pdbx_description
1 polymer ?
#
loop_
_entity_poly.entity_id
_entity_poly.type
_entity_poly.pdbx_seq_one_letter_code
_entity_poly.pdbx_strand_id
1 'polypeptide(L)'
;MFWLLRDASWFTIVFLAYFFGGVINHALMLGIHEIAHNHAFGPGRPLPNRLFGMFANLPVGIPASISFRKYHLEHHRYQGIDTLDADLPTELEAKLFCHTGTKLLWVILQPLFYALRPVLVFPKPVTGLEVLNLVVQLTFDWLVYQ
;
A
#
# COMPACT_ATOMS: atom_id res chain seq x y z
N MET A 1 -4.93 10.22 16.78
CA MET A 1 -6.30 10.43 16.27
C MET A 1 -7.30 9.50 16.95
N PHE A 2 -7.00 8.20 17.10
CA PHE A 2 -7.91 7.21 17.72
C PHE A 2 -8.43 7.59 19.11
N TRP A 3 -7.59 8.12 20.01
CA TRP A 3 -8.02 8.51 21.35
C TRP A 3 -9.01 9.68 21.37
N LEU A 4 -8.86 10.67 20.47
CA LEU A 4 -9.72 11.85 20.39
C LEU A 4 -11.13 11.52 19.89
N LEU A 5 -11.29 10.40 19.19
CA LEU A 5 -12.56 9.95 18.61
C LEU A 5 -13.18 8.78 19.37
N ARG A 6 -12.64 8.41 20.54
CA ARG A 6 -13.07 7.21 21.30
C ARG A 6 -14.55 7.22 21.67
N ASP A 7 -15.11 8.41 21.90
CA ASP A 7 -16.51 8.62 22.31
C ASP A 7 -17.35 9.18 21.14
N ALA A 8 -16.79 9.25 19.93
CA ALA A 8 -17.48 9.78 18.75
C ALA A 8 -18.46 8.76 18.17
N SER A 9 -19.53 9.26 17.55
CA SER A 9 -20.47 8.38 16.83
C SER A 9 -19.82 7.71 15.63
N TRP A 10 -20.32 6.54 15.23
CA TRP A 10 -19.87 5.87 14.00
C TRP A 10 -19.99 6.76 12.76
N PHE A 11 -21.05 7.59 12.69
CA PHE A 11 -21.21 8.55 11.61
C PHE A 11 -20.04 9.54 11.57
N THR A 12 -19.67 10.10 12.71
CA THR A 12 -18.52 11.00 12.83
C THR A 12 -17.21 10.31 12.43
N ILE A 13 -16.99 9.07 12.89
CA ILE A 13 -15.78 8.29 12.57
C ILE A 13 -15.68 8.05 11.07
N VAL A 14 -16.75 7.56 10.42
CA VAL A 14 -16.77 7.29 8.97
C VAL A 14 -16.60 8.58 8.17
N PHE A 15 -17.29 9.66 8.56
CA PHE A 15 -17.18 10.95 7.89
C PHE A 15 -15.74 11.48 7.94
N LEU A 16 -15.11 11.50 9.12
CA LEU A 16 -13.73 11.94 9.28
C LEU A 16 -12.74 11.02 8.57
N ALA A 17 -12.94 9.70 8.65
CA ALA A 17 -12.10 8.73 7.97
C ALA A 17 -12.12 8.93 6.45
N TYR A 18 -13.27 9.24 5.86
CA TYR A 18 -13.38 9.46 4.42
C TYR A 18 -12.79 10.81 4.00
N PHE A 19 -13.26 11.91 4.58
CA PHE A 19 -12.91 13.26 4.10
C PHE A 19 -11.56 13.78 4.57
N PHE A 20 -11.11 13.38 5.77
CA PHE A 20 -9.81 13.81 6.30
C PHE A 20 -8.80 12.67 6.23
N GLY A 21 -9.17 11.50 6.76
CA GLY A 21 -8.30 10.32 6.75
C GLY A 21 -7.95 9.90 5.33
N GLY A 22 -8.92 9.81 4.42
CA GLY A 22 -8.72 9.42 3.03
C GLY A 22 -7.80 10.37 2.28
N VAL A 23 -7.97 11.69 2.45
CA VAL A 23 -7.13 12.70 1.80
C VAL A 23 -5.68 12.62 2.30
N ILE A 24 -5.48 12.56 3.61
CA ILE A 24 -4.14 12.46 4.21
C ILE A 24 -3.48 11.15 3.81
N ASN A 25 -4.22 10.04 3.88
CA ASN A 25 -3.71 8.72 3.52
C ASN A 25 -3.34 8.66 2.03
N HIS A 26 -4.14 9.25 1.14
CA HIS A 26 -3.82 9.29 -0.28
C HIS A 26 -2.54 10.11 -0.55
N ALA A 27 -2.41 11.29 0.07
CA ALA A 27 -1.19 12.10 -0.04
C ALA A 27 0.04 11.36 0.50
N LEU A 28 -0.10 10.64 1.61
CA LEU A 28 0.97 9.82 2.18
C LEU A 28 1.39 8.67 1.26
N MET A 29 0.43 7.97 0.68
CA MET A 29 0.69 6.88 -0.28
C MET A 29 1.38 7.40 -1.55
N LEU A 30 1.02 8.59 -2.04
CA LEU A 30 1.75 9.26 -3.11
C LEU A 30 3.18 9.63 -2.69
N GLY A 31 3.38 10.09 -1.46
CA GLY A 31 4.72 10.32 -0.92
C GLY A 31 5.57 9.03 -0.90
N ILE A 32 5.00 7.92 -0.44
CA ILE A 32 5.64 6.59 -0.44
C ILE A 32 5.97 6.15 -1.88
N HIS A 33 5.08 6.43 -2.84
CA HIS A 33 5.31 6.22 -4.27
C HIS A 33 6.55 6.94 -4.78
N GLU A 34 6.70 8.23 -4.51
CA GLU A 34 7.88 8.99 -4.92
C GLU A 34 9.17 8.51 -4.23
N ILE A 35 9.07 8.12 -2.94
CA ILE A 35 10.19 7.55 -2.19
C ILE A 35 10.63 6.20 -2.80
N ALA A 36 9.71 5.38 -3.30
CA ALA A 36 10.01 4.11 -3.95
C ALA A 36 10.93 4.29 -5.18
N HIS A 37 10.74 5.40 -5.89
CA HIS A 37 11.57 5.87 -7.01
C HIS A 37 12.90 6.53 -6.59
N ASN A 38 13.19 6.54 -5.28
CA ASN A 38 14.35 7.18 -4.66
C ASN A 38 14.38 8.72 -4.75
N HIS A 39 13.23 9.40 -4.88
CA HIS A 39 13.20 10.85 -5.00
C HIS A 39 13.47 11.62 -3.69
N ALA A 40 13.35 11.00 -2.51
CA ALA A 40 13.57 11.70 -1.24
C ALA A 40 15.04 12.05 -0.98
N PHE A 41 15.96 11.13 -1.26
CA PHE A 41 17.40 11.35 -1.08
C PHE A 41 18.23 11.22 -2.36
N GLY A 42 17.56 11.01 -3.49
CA GLY A 42 18.16 10.77 -4.80
C GLY A 42 18.56 9.30 -5.04
N PRO A 43 18.80 8.92 -6.31
CA PRO A 43 19.07 7.54 -6.71
C PRO A 43 20.40 6.99 -6.16
N GLY A 44 21.37 7.85 -5.84
CA GLY A 44 22.65 7.45 -5.25
C GLY A 44 22.59 7.00 -3.79
N ARG A 45 21.42 7.08 -3.14
CA ARG A 45 21.23 6.75 -1.71
C ARG A 45 20.06 5.79 -1.50
N PRO A 46 20.16 4.54 -1.98
CA PRO A 46 19.02 3.60 -1.94
C PRO A 46 18.62 3.21 -0.52
N LEU A 47 19.56 3.01 0.41
CA LEU A 47 19.23 2.62 1.79
C LEU A 47 18.51 3.75 2.57
N PRO A 48 18.97 5.01 2.55
CA PRO A 48 18.21 6.12 3.15
C PRO A 48 16.78 6.24 2.62
N ASN A 49 16.56 6.11 1.31
CA ASN A 49 15.20 6.13 0.74
C ASN A 49 14.35 4.96 1.28
N ARG A 50 14.90 3.76 1.38
CA ARG A 50 14.18 2.58 1.91
C ARG A 50 13.79 2.75 3.37
N LEU A 51 14.70 3.24 4.22
CA LEU A 51 14.44 3.47 5.64
C LEU A 51 13.41 4.60 5.84
N PHE A 52 13.51 5.67 5.07
CA PHE A 52 12.54 6.76 5.12
C PHE A 52 11.17 6.34 4.58
N GLY A 53 11.13 5.45 3.59
CA GLY A 53 9.89 4.82 3.12
C GLY A 53 9.20 4.01 4.22
N MET A 54 9.95 3.22 5.00
CA MET A 54 9.40 2.51 6.15
C MET A 54 8.84 3.47 7.20
N PHE A 55 9.52 4.57 7.48
CA PHE A 55 9.05 5.61 8.40
C PHE A 55 7.77 6.30 7.90
N ALA A 56 7.75 6.71 6.63
CA ALA A 56 6.58 7.34 6.01
C ALA A 56 5.37 6.38 5.98
N ASN A 57 5.61 5.07 5.95
CA ASN A 57 4.57 4.04 5.94
C ASN A 57 3.94 3.79 7.32
N LEU A 58 4.56 4.22 8.43
CA LEU A 58 4.06 3.94 9.78
C LEU A 58 2.56 4.27 9.99
N PRO A 59 2.04 5.44 9.54
CA PRO A 59 0.63 5.77 9.71
C PRO A 59 -0.34 4.90 8.91
N VAL A 60 0.14 4.12 7.92
CA VAL A 60 -0.69 3.23 7.08
C VAL A 60 -1.11 1.96 7.84
N GLY A 61 -0.35 1.55 8.86
CA GLY A 61 -0.70 0.42 9.74
C GLY A 61 -0.43 -0.97 9.17
N ILE A 62 0.18 -1.08 7.98
CA ILE A 62 0.60 -2.34 7.36
C ILE A 62 1.97 -2.18 6.70
N PRO A 63 2.86 -3.18 6.69
CA PRO A 63 4.25 -3.03 6.26
C PRO A 63 4.41 -3.01 4.73
N ALA A 64 3.85 -2.02 4.05
CA ALA A 64 3.76 -1.99 2.60
C ALA A 64 5.01 -1.43 1.91
N SER A 65 5.75 -0.51 2.52
CA SER A 65 6.80 0.29 1.85
C SER A 65 7.77 -0.51 0.96
N ILE A 66 8.42 -1.55 1.50
CA ILE A 66 9.44 -2.30 0.75
C ILE A 66 8.83 -3.21 -0.31
N SER A 67 7.75 -3.92 0.02
CA SER A 67 7.08 -4.80 -0.93
C SER A 67 6.43 -4.00 -2.05
N PHE A 68 5.77 -2.87 -1.73
CA PHE A 68 5.24 -1.91 -2.68
C PHE A 68 6.33 -1.49 -3.66
N ARG A 69 7.48 -0.97 -3.19
CA ARG A 69 8.58 -0.57 -4.06
C ARG A 69 9.04 -1.71 -4.99
N LYS A 70 9.13 -2.93 -4.46
CA LYS A 70 9.60 -4.11 -5.22
C LYS A 70 8.67 -4.43 -6.40
N TYR A 71 7.35 -4.43 -6.19
CA TYR A 71 6.37 -4.69 -7.25
C TYR A 71 6.15 -3.48 -8.15
N HIS A 72 6.11 -2.28 -7.58
CA HIS A 72 5.88 -1.03 -8.29
C HIS A 72 6.95 -0.71 -9.36
N LEU A 73 8.23 -0.96 -9.04
CA LEU A 73 9.30 -0.76 -10.03
C LEU A 73 9.22 -1.77 -11.18
N GLU A 74 8.70 -2.97 -10.92
CA GLU A 74 8.47 -3.98 -11.96
C GLU A 74 7.27 -3.61 -12.83
N HIS A 75 6.19 -3.12 -12.22
CA HIS A 75 5.06 -2.52 -12.94
C HIS A 75 5.54 -1.45 -13.92
N HIS A 76 6.34 -0.48 -13.49
CA HIS A 76 6.89 0.53 -14.39
C HIS A 76 7.82 -0.03 -15.48
N ARG A 77 8.57 -1.09 -15.17
CA ARG A 77 9.52 -1.69 -16.11
C ARG A 77 8.84 -2.56 -17.18
N TYR A 78 7.77 -3.26 -16.79
CA TYR A 78 7.08 -4.26 -17.59
C TYR A 78 5.60 -3.92 -17.79
N GLN A 79 5.27 -2.62 -17.77
CA GLN A 79 3.90 -2.13 -17.73
C GLN A 79 3.04 -2.74 -18.86
N GLY A 80 1.92 -3.34 -18.48
CA GLY A 80 1.00 -3.98 -19.44
C GLY A 80 1.46 -5.34 -19.98
N ILE A 81 2.61 -5.86 -19.55
CA ILE A 81 3.05 -7.21 -19.90
C ILE A 81 2.43 -8.19 -18.91
N ASP A 82 1.54 -9.03 -19.43
CA ASP A 82 0.89 -10.08 -18.65
C ASP A 82 1.92 -10.95 -17.92
N THR A 83 1.56 -11.42 -16.73
CA THR A 83 2.40 -12.17 -15.76
C THR A 83 3.57 -11.42 -15.11
N LEU A 84 4.09 -10.33 -15.70
CA LEU A 84 5.18 -9.52 -15.13
C LEU A 84 4.66 -8.27 -14.43
N ASP A 85 3.59 -7.69 -14.95
CA ASP A 85 2.87 -6.58 -14.33
C ASP A 85 1.75 -7.12 -13.42
N ALA A 86 2.06 -7.18 -12.11
CA ALA A 86 1.13 -7.66 -11.10
C ALA A 86 -0.08 -6.73 -10.85
N ASP A 87 -0.08 -5.52 -11.43
CA ASP A 87 -1.19 -4.57 -11.31
C ASP A 87 -2.32 -4.88 -12.30
N LEU A 88 -2.04 -5.69 -13.33
CA LEU A 88 -3.08 -6.16 -14.26
C LEU A 88 -4.06 -7.10 -13.56
N PRO A 89 -5.37 -7.00 -13.86
CA PRO A 89 -6.33 -7.99 -13.41
C PRO A 89 -6.01 -9.36 -14.05
N THR A 90 -6.18 -10.41 -13.26
CA THR A 90 -6.13 -11.78 -13.77
C THR A 90 -7.27 -12.03 -14.76
N GLU A 91 -7.12 -13.06 -15.61
CA GLU A 91 -8.19 -13.47 -16.53
C GLU A 91 -9.52 -13.77 -15.81
N LEU A 92 -9.43 -14.36 -14.60
CA LEU A 92 -10.61 -14.62 -13.76
C LEU A 92 -11.28 -13.32 -13.32
N GLU A 93 -10.51 -12.34 -12.83
CA GLU A 93 -11.06 -11.03 -12.45
C GLU A 93 -11.69 -10.33 -13.65
N ALA A 94 -11.05 -10.36 -14.83
CA ALA A 94 -11.58 -9.77 -16.04
C ALA A 94 -12.94 -10.39 -16.46
N LYS A 95 -13.12 -11.70 -16.23
CA LYS A 95 -14.39 -12.41 -16.48
C LYS A 95 -15.46 -12.12 -15.42
N LEU A 96 -15.09 -12.04 -14.14
CA LEU A 96 -16.03 -11.79 -13.04
C LEU A 96 -16.51 -10.33 -12.99
N PHE A 97 -15.63 -9.37 -13.33
CA PHE A 97 -15.87 -7.94 -13.15
C PHE A 97 -16.10 -7.21 -14.49
N CYS A 98 -17.00 -7.75 -15.33
CA CYS A 98 -17.25 -7.23 -16.68
C CYS A 98 -18.46 -6.28 -16.81
N HIS A 99 -19.35 -6.22 -15.81
CA HIS A 99 -20.56 -5.37 -15.81
C HIS A 99 -20.40 -4.18 -14.87
N THR A 100 -21.21 -3.12 -15.03
CA THR A 100 -21.08 -1.89 -14.22
C THR A 100 -21.10 -2.15 -12.70
N GLY A 101 -22.04 -2.96 -12.21
CA GLY A 101 -22.13 -3.29 -10.79
C GLY A 101 -20.94 -4.09 -10.27
N THR A 102 -20.45 -5.06 -11.05
CA THR A 102 -19.29 -5.86 -10.66
C THR A 102 -18.00 -5.05 -10.77
N LYS A 103 -17.86 -4.17 -11.77
CA LYS A 103 -16.75 -3.19 -11.84
C LYS A 103 -16.72 -2.25 -10.64
N LEU A 104 -17.88 -1.77 -10.18
CA LEU A 104 -17.95 -0.95 -8.96
C LEU A 104 -17.45 -1.75 -7.74
N LEU A 105 -17.91 -3.00 -7.59
CA LEU A 105 -17.42 -3.89 -6.54
C LEU A 105 -15.90 -4.10 -6.65
N TRP A 106 -15.37 -4.26 -7.87
CA TRP A 106 -13.94 -4.41 -8.11
C TRP A 106 -13.13 -3.18 -7.71
N VAL A 107 -13.65 -1.97 -7.93
CA VAL A 107 -13.05 -0.70 -7.49
C VAL A 107 -13.02 -0.63 -5.96
N ILE A 108 -14.11 -0.98 -5.29
CA ILE A 108 -14.18 -1.00 -3.82
C ILE A 108 -13.16 -1.99 -3.22
N LEU A 109 -12.98 -3.15 -3.87
CA LEU A 109 -12.04 -4.19 -3.43
C LEU A 109 -10.59 -3.95 -3.87
N GLN A 110 -10.28 -2.86 -4.58
CA GLN A 110 -8.91 -2.59 -5.05
C GLN A 110 -7.84 -2.68 -3.95
N PRO A 111 -8.03 -2.13 -2.73
CA PRO A 111 -7.01 -2.25 -1.70
C PRO A 111 -6.64 -3.70 -1.37
N LEU A 112 -7.62 -4.63 -1.44
CA LEU A 112 -7.38 -6.05 -1.22
C LEU A 112 -6.66 -6.69 -2.41
N PHE A 113 -7.10 -6.40 -3.63
CA PHE A 113 -6.43 -6.93 -4.83
C PHE A 113 -5.00 -6.43 -4.96
N TYR A 114 -4.76 -5.15 -4.72
CA TYR A 114 -3.44 -4.53 -4.79
C TYR A 114 -2.47 -5.13 -3.75
N ALA A 115 -2.97 -5.49 -2.56
CA ALA A 115 -2.16 -6.12 -1.53
C ALA A 115 -1.90 -7.62 -1.78
N LEU A 116 -2.90 -8.36 -2.28
CA LEU A 116 -2.86 -9.82 -2.34
C LEU A 116 -2.52 -10.37 -3.74
N ARG A 117 -2.98 -9.75 -4.81
CA ARG A 117 -2.74 -10.25 -6.18
C ARG A 117 -1.25 -10.40 -6.49
N PRO A 118 -0.37 -9.43 -6.18
CA PRO A 118 1.04 -9.57 -6.51
C PRO A 118 1.72 -10.77 -5.83
N VAL A 119 1.36 -11.06 -4.58
CA VAL A 119 1.96 -12.19 -3.85
C VAL A 119 1.40 -13.55 -4.27
N LEU A 120 0.20 -13.58 -4.86
CA LEU A 120 -0.42 -14.82 -5.35
C LEU A 120 -0.05 -15.13 -6.80
N VAL A 121 -0.04 -14.11 -7.67
CA VAL A 121 0.18 -14.28 -9.11
C VAL A 121 1.66 -14.23 -9.47
N PHE A 122 2.44 -13.39 -8.77
CA PHE A 122 3.87 -13.23 -9.03
C PHE A 122 4.67 -13.22 -7.72
N PRO A 123 4.70 -14.34 -6.97
CA PRO A 123 5.38 -14.41 -5.69
C PRO A 123 6.88 -14.13 -5.86
N LYS A 124 7.38 -13.13 -5.14
CA LYS A 124 8.82 -12.81 -5.10
C LYS A 124 9.40 -13.22 -3.74
N PRO A 125 10.68 -13.64 -3.68
CA PRO A 125 11.32 -13.96 -2.41
C PRO A 125 11.23 -12.81 -1.41
N VAL A 126 11.01 -13.16 -0.14
CA VAL A 126 11.06 -12.22 0.97
C VAL A 126 12.51 -11.84 1.25
N THR A 127 12.77 -10.54 1.33
CA THR A 127 14.10 -9.98 1.61
C THR A 127 14.25 -9.58 3.07
N GLY A 128 15.48 -9.46 3.56
CA GLY A 128 15.74 -8.99 4.92
C GLY A 128 15.17 -7.59 5.21
N LEU A 129 15.02 -6.75 4.19
CA LEU A 129 14.40 -5.43 4.34
C LEU A 129 12.87 -5.50 4.50
N GLU A 130 12.21 -6.50 3.93
CA GLU A 130 10.78 -6.73 4.18
C GLU A 130 10.55 -7.24 5.59
N VAL A 131 11.43 -8.11 6.09
CA VAL A 131 11.42 -8.54 7.49
C VAL A 131 11.63 -7.34 8.42
N LEU A 132 12.59 -6.45 8.12
CA LEU A 132 12.79 -5.22 8.87
C LEU A 132 11.55 -4.31 8.83
N ASN A 133 10.94 -4.12 7.65
CA ASN A 133 9.73 -3.32 7.51
C ASN A 133 8.59 -3.89 8.36
N LEU A 134 8.39 -5.22 8.36
CA LEU A 134 7.40 -5.92 9.16
C LEU A 134 7.62 -5.67 10.66
N VAL A 135 8.86 -5.88 11.15
CA VAL A 135 9.18 -5.69 12.56
C VAL A 135 8.96 -4.23 12.99
N VAL A 136 9.41 -3.27 12.18
CA VAL A 136 9.25 -1.84 12.45
C VAL A 136 7.76 -1.46 12.52
N GLN A 137 6.97 -1.91 11.55
CA GLN A 137 5.54 -1.62 11.52
C GLN A 137 4.80 -2.23 12.72
N LEU A 138 4.98 -3.53 12.98
CA LEU A 138 4.32 -4.20 14.10
C LEU A 138 4.72 -3.62 15.46
N THR A 139 5.99 -3.22 15.60
CA THR A 139 6.46 -2.54 16.82
C THR A 139 5.75 -1.19 16.99
N PHE A 140 5.67 -0.40 15.92
CA PHE A 140 4.98 0.90 15.97
C PHE A 140 3.48 0.74 16.27
N ASP A 141 2.80 -0.18 15.57
CA ASP A 141 1.37 -0.44 15.77
C ASP A 141 1.10 -0.88 17.22
N TRP A 142 1.96 -1.74 17.78
CA TRP A 142 1.87 -2.14 19.18
C TRP A 142 2.05 -0.95 20.13
N LEU A 143 3.05 -0.08 19.91
CA LEU A 143 3.28 1.11 20.71
C LEU A 143 2.13 2.13 20.64
N VAL A 144 1.44 2.22 19.49
CA VAL A 144 0.27 3.10 19.31
C VAL A 144 -0.98 2.52 19.98
N TYR A 145 -1.07 1.20 20.07
CA TYR A 145 -2.20 0.52 20.70
C TYR A 145 -2.18 0.57 22.23
N GLN A 146 -0.98 0.55 22.86
CA GLN A 146 -0.82 0.71 24.31
C GLN A 146 -1.23 2.10 24.79
#